data_AF-A0A524CDL6-F1
#
_entry.id   AF-A0A524CDL6-F1
#
_cell.length_a   1.000
_cell.length_b   1.000
_cell.length_c   1.000
_cell.angle_alpha   90.00
_cell.angle_beta   90.00
_cell.angle_gamma   90.00
#
_symmetry.space_group_name_H-M   'P 1'
#
loop_
_entity.id
_entity.type
_entity.pdbx_description
1 polymer ?
#
loop_
_entity_poly.entity_id
_entity_poly.type
_entity_poly.pdbx_seq_one_letter_code
_entity_poly.pdbx_strand_id
1 'polypeptide(L)'
;MSIDFEKIEEKPEKNYKIEGTVLLNYRDTIKAQKNDIDINKKRIIDLNREIEDLKRQFKGQVVDLNSEIKNRDDQIQELQKNLKIANNNMEEMGKAAQENAATLEDNIKSKEEEISQLKNEINSLKNTNKDLNSKIEELNSETEKLDAEVNSLSDKNFDLQSQIKNIEDTKDELENKLSGQIDTLEEEKDKLTQKIAEMKEQFESEKQEMENKKEKELEELKNNLNAEFEQKISDMKSQHEEEMENLRIKYEGMKPSEDALRGRLEEVYLKYNGKIFVLINDNTGDGIFLTLDKNNNKWIMSWSEDTKFVERRTAERVARSIAKAGWQSEAGGARYGLGFDLDIQGENFVPDDLLRDQHEYNE
;
A
#
# COMPACT_ATOMS: atom_id res chain seq x y z
N MET A 1 -189.57 -79.92 -40.91
CA MET A 1 -190.72 -79.01 -40.92
C MET A 1 -190.31 -77.72 -40.22
N SER A 2 -190.26 -76.60 -40.95
CA SER A 2 -190.01 -75.28 -40.36
C SER A 2 -191.33 -74.78 -39.79
N ILE A 3 -191.45 -74.72 -38.46
CA ILE A 3 -192.63 -74.16 -37.78
C ILE A 3 -192.47 -72.64 -37.81
N ASP A 4 -193.48 -71.96 -38.34
CA ASP A 4 -193.56 -70.51 -38.48
C ASP A 4 -194.09 -69.91 -37.16
N PHE A 5 -193.18 -69.48 -36.29
CA PHE A 5 -193.48 -69.11 -34.91
C PHE A 5 -194.30 -67.81 -34.77
N GLU A 6 -194.34 -66.95 -35.80
CA GLU A 6 -195.16 -65.72 -35.79
C GLU A 6 -196.68 -66.02 -35.78
N LYS A 7 -197.13 -67.16 -36.33
CA LYS A 7 -198.56 -67.53 -36.31
C LYS A 7 -199.09 -68.04 -34.98
N ILE A 8 -198.22 -68.43 -34.05
CA ILE A 8 -198.61 -69.03 -32.75
C ILE A 8 -198.83 -67.96 -31.67
N GLU A 9 -198.18 -66.78 -31.78
CA GLU A 9 -198.29 -65.73 -30.78
C GLU A 9 -199.62 -64.92 -30.85
N GLU A 10 -200.30 -64.85 -32.00
CA GLU A 10 -201.48 -63.96 -32.15
C GLU A 10 -202.86 -64.59 -31.86
N LYS A 11 -203.01 -65.93 -31.71
CA LYS A 11 -204.24 -66.60 -31.21
C LYS A 11 -204.02 -68.11 -31.05
N PRO A 12 -203.82 -68.65 -29.83
CA PRO A 12 -203.60 -70.09 -29.65
C PRO A 12 -204.90 -70.87 -29.87
N GLU A 13 -205.06 -71.45 -31.06
CA GLU A 13 -206.13 -72.41 -31.35
C GLU A 13 -205.89 -73.70 -30.54
N LYS A 14 -206.88 -74.12 -29.74
CA LYS A 14 -206.83 -75.28 -28.83
C LYS A 14 -206.47 -76.64 -29.48
N ASN A 15 -206.30 -76.69 -30.81
CA ASN A 15 -206.06 -77.90 -31.58
C ASN A 15 -204.70 -77.96 -32.32
N TYR A 16 -203.80 -76.97 -32.18
CA TYR A 16 -202.43 -77.09 -32.73
C TYR A 16 -201.59 -78.05 -31.90
N LYS A 17 -201.45 -79.29 -32.38
CA LYS A 17 -200.54 -80.29 -31.82
C LYS A 17 -199.19 -80.20 -32.54
N ILE A 18 -198.15 -79.82 -31.80
CA ILE A 18 -196.77 -79.96 -32.28
C ILE A 18 -196.39 -81.45 -32.20
N GLU A 19 -195.85 -82.00 -33.28
CA GLU A 19 -195.38 -83.38 -33.31
C GLU A 19 -194.28 -83.61 -32.26
N GLY A 20 -194.43 -84.67 -31.45
CA GLY A 20 -193.48 -84.99 -30.38
C GLY A 20 -192.04 -85.21 -30.88
N THR A 21 -191.87 -85.60 -32.14
CA THR A 21 -190.57 -85.75 -32.83
C THR A 21 -189.82 -84.43 -32.99
N VAL A 22 -190.53 -83.34 -33.28
CA VAL A 22 -189.95 -81.99 -33.39
C VAL A 22 -189.52 -81.47 -32.02
N LEU A 23 -190.35 -81.68 -31.00
CA LEU A 23 -190.01 -81.34 -29.61
C LEU A 23 -188.83 -82.17 -29.09
N LEU A 24 -188.72 -83.45 -29.49
CA LEU A 24 -187.57 -84.31 -29.19
C LEU A 24 -186.27 -83.79 -29.83
N ASN A 25 -186.30 -83.42 -31.11
CA ASN A 25 -185.14 -82.85 -31.81
C ASN A 25 -184.68 -81.53 -31.18
N TYR A 26 -185.60 -80.63 -30.83
CA TYR A 26 -185.27 -79.41 -30.10
C TYR A 26 -184.70 -79.71 -28.72
N ARG A 27 -185.28 -80.66 -27.98
CA ARG A 27 -184.74 -81.10 -26.68
C ARG A 27 -183.32 -81.62 -26.80
N ASP A 28 -183.02 -82.41 -27.83
CA ASP A 28 -181.68 -82.99 -28.03
C ASP A 28 -180.68 -81.94 -28.50
N THR A 29 -181.11 -80.96 -29.31
CA THR A 29 -180.29 -79.80 -29.68
C THR A 29 -180.00 -78.90 -28.47
N ILE A 30 -181.00 -78.63 -27.62
CA ILE A 30 -180.84 -77.88 -26.38
C ILE A 30 -179.88 -78.61 -25.42
N LYS A 31 -179.97 -79.95 -25.33
CA LYS A 31 -179.01 -80.75 -24.54
C LYS A 31 -177.58 -80.64 -25.09
N ALA A 32 -177.40 -80.74 -26.41
CA ALA A 32 -176.10 -80.61 -27.05
C ALA A 32 -175.48 -79.22 -26.83
N GLN A 33 -176.26 -78.17 -27.08
CA GLN A 33 -175.85 -76.78 -26.83
C GLN A 33 -175.53 -76.53 -25.34
N LYS A 34 -176.30 -77.13 -24.42
CA LYS A 34 -176.01 -77.05 -22.98
C LYS A 34 -174.68 -77.72 -22.63
N ASN A 35 -174.40 -78.88 -23.23
CA ASN A 35 -173.12 -79.57 -23.06
C ASN A 35 -171.95 -78.73 -23.62
N ASP A 36 -172.11 -78.13 -24.80
CA ASP A 36 -171.09 -77.25 -25.40
C ASP A 36 -170.85 -76.00 -24.57
N ILE A 37 -171.91 -75.40 -24.00
CA ILE A 37 -171.81 -74.29 -23.05
C ILE A 37 -171.00 -74.72 -21.81
N ASP A 38 -171.25 -75.91 -21.27
CA ASP A 38 -170.53 -76.41 -20.09
C ASP A 38 -169.05 -76.70 -20.40
N ILE A 39 -168.74 -77.20 -21.62
CA ILE A 39 -167.35 -77.36 -22.10
C ILE A 39 -166.67 -76.00 -22.26
N ASN A 40 -167.33 -75.03 -22.91
CA ASN A 40 -166.78 -73.70 -23.13
C ASN A 40 -166.57 -72.95 -21.80
N LYS A 41 -167.47 -73.11 -20.83
CA LYS A 41 -167.28 -72.58 -19.46
C LYS A 41 -166.02 -73.14 -18.81
N LYS A 42 -165.78 -74.46 -18.91
CA LYS A 42 -164.54 -75.08 -18.41
C LYS A 42 -163.33 -74.49 -19.12
N ARG A 43 -163.37 -74.36 -20.45
CA ARG A 43 -162.28 -73.77 -21.23
C ARG A 43 -161.97 -72.32 -20.83
N ILE A 44 -163.00 -71.50 -20.59
CA ILE A 44 -162.83 -70.13 -20.09
C ILE A 44 -162.16 -70.13 -18.71
N ILE A 45 -162.56 -71.03 -17.81
CA ILE A 45 -161.94 -71.15 -16.48
C ILE A 45 -160.45 -71.52 -16.61
N ASP A 46 -160.11 -72.48 -17.47
CA ASP A 46 -158.73 -72.93 -17.65
C ASP A 46 -157.86 -71.85 -18.31
N LEU A 47 -158.37 -71.17 -19.35
CA LEU A 47 -157.67 -70.04 -19.98
C LEU A 47 -157.46 -68.89 -18.99
N ASN A 48 -158.44 -68.60 -18.13
CA ASN A 48 -158.29 -67.57 -17.10
C ASN A 48 -157.21 -67.95 -16.08
N ARG A 49 -157.11 -69.24 -15.70
CA ARG A 49 -156.01 -69.71 -14.84
C ARG A 49 -154.66 -69.52 -15.52
N GLU A 50 -154.55 -69.92 -16.79
CA GLU A 50 -153.32 -69.75 -17.56
C GLU A 50 -152.91 -68.28 -17.69
N ILE A 51 -153.86 -67.38 -17.93
CA ILE A 51 -153.62 -65.92 -17.96
C ILE A 51 -153.11 -65.42 -16.60
N GLU A 52 -153.70 -65.86 -15.49
CA GLU A 52 -153.25 -65.44 -14.16
C GLU A 52 -151.85 -65.99 -13.82
N ASP A 53 -151.55 -67.22 -14.22
CA ASP A 53 -150.22 -67.80 -14.07
C ASP A 53 -149.17 -67.05 -14.90
N LEU A 54 -149.48 -66.73 -16.16
CA LEU A 54 -148.61 -65.92 -17.02
C LEU A 54 -148.40 -64.51 -16.45
N LYS A 55 -149.45 -63.84 -15.95
CA LYS A 55 -149.32 -62.54 -15.28
C LYS A 55 -148.40 -62.63 -14.07
N ARG A 56 -148.52 -63.70 -13.27
CA ARG A 56 -147.66 -63.93 -12.11
C ARG A 56 -146.20 -64.14 -12.53
N GLN A 57 -145.96 -64.92 -13.59
CA GLN A 57 -144.61 -65.13 -14.14
C GLN A 57 -144.01 -63.83 -14.65
N PHE A 58 -144.73 -63.06 -15.48
CA PHE A 58 -144.26 -61.76 -15.98
C PHE A 58 -143.98 -60.77 -14.85
N LYS A 59 -144.85 -60.73 -13.82
CA LYS A 59 -144.62 -59.89 -12.65
C LYS A 59 -143.35 -60.29 -11.90
N GLY A 60 -143.07 -61.59 -11.78
CA GLY A 60 -141.82 -62.10 -11.22
C GLY A 60 -140.60 -61.64 -12.02
N GLN A 61 -140.62 -61.85 -13.34
CA GLN A 61 -139.54 -61.43 -14.23
C GLN A 61 -139.25 -59.93 -14.16
N VAL A 62 -140.29 -59.08 -14.06
CA VAL A 62 -140.13 -57.64 -13.90
C VAL A 62 -139.44 -57.29 -12.58
N VAL A 63 -139.77 -57.98 -11.49
CA VAL A 63 -139.13 -57.78 -10.18
C VAL A 63 -137.66 -58.19 -10.21
N ASP A 64 -137.36 -59.33 -10.84
CA ASP A 64 -136.00 -59.84 -10.97
C ASP A 64 -135.13 -58.90 -11.81
N LEU A 65 -135.63 -58.47 -12.98
CA LEU A 65 -134.96 -57.50 -13.84
C LEU A 65 -134.73 -56.15 -13.14
N ASN A 66 -135.70 -55.65 -12.37
CA ASN A 66 -135.53 -54.43 -11.60
C ASN A 66 -134.45 -54.55 -10.52
N SER A 67 -134.32 -55.74 -9.92
CA SER A 67 -133.28 -56.03 -8.94
C SER A 67 -131.90 -56.07 -9.60
N GLU A 68 -131.80 -56.66 -10.79
CA GLU A 68 -130.57 -56.65 -11.60
C GLU A 68 -130.17 -55.24 -12.02
N ILE A 69 -131.11 -54.43 -12.53
CA ILE A 69 -130.87 -53.03 -12.92
C ILE A 69 -130.30 -52.25 -11.73
N LYS A 70 -130.93 -52.37 -10.56
CA LYS A 70 -130.44 -51.70 -9.35
C LYS A 70 -129.01 -52.10 -9.00
N ASN A 71 -128.70 -53.40 -9.04
CA ASN A 71 -127.35 -53.88 -8.78
C ASN A 71 -126.33 -53.34 -9.80
N ARG A 72 -126.71 -53.26 -11.09
CA ARG A 72 -125.85 -52.67 -12.12
C ARG A 72 -125.66 -51.17 -11.92
N ASP A 73 -126.68 -50.44 -11.49
CA ASP A 73 -126.58 -49.02 -11.18
C ASP A 73 -125.63 -48.77 -10.00
N ASP A 74 -125.73 -49.58 -8.94
CA ASP A 74 -124.82 -49.51 -7.79
C ASP A 74 -123.35 -49.77 -8.22
N GLN A 75 -123.14 -50.77 -9.08
CA GLN A 75 -121.81 -51.05 -9.66
C GLN A 75 -121.27 -49.91 -10.52
N ILE A 76 -122.13 -49.28 -11.34
CA ILE A 76 -121.73 -48.14 -12.18
C ILE A 76 -121.30 -46.96 -11.29
N GLN A 77 -122.03 -46.67 -10.22
CA GLN A 77 -121.66 -45.59 -9.29
C GLN A 77 -120.33 -45.85 -8.60
N GLU A 78 -120.06 -47.10 -8.17
CA GLU A 78 -118.78 -47.46 -7.56
C GLU A 78 -117.62 -47.32 -8.55
N LEU A 79 -117.79 -47.81 -9.78
CA LEU A 79 -116.78 -47.67 -10.84
C LEU A 79 -116.50 -46.20 -11.18
N GLN A 80 -117.53 -45.35 -11.24
CA GLN A 80 -117.37 -43.91 -11.45
C GLN A 80 -116.57 -43.24 -10.33
N LYS A 81 -116.83 -43.63 -9.07
CA LYS A 81 -116.08 -43.13 -7.91
C LYS A 81 -114.60 -43.55 -8.00
N ASN A 82 -114.34 -44.82 -8.30
CA ASN A 82 -112.97 -45.34 -8.40
C ASN A 82 -112.21 -44.69 -9.56
N LEU A 83 -112.86 -44.47 -10.70
CA LEU A 83 -112.27 -43.79 -11.86
C LEU A 83 -111.89 -42.34 -11.52
N LYS A 84 -112.74 -41.63 -10.77
CA LYS A 84 -112.43 -40.27 -10.29
C LYS A 84 -111.21 -40.23 -9.37
N ILE A 85 -111.12 -41.19 -8.43
CA ILE A 85 -109.96 -41.30 -7.53
C ILE A 85 -108.68 -41.61 -8.33
N ALA A 86 -108.75 -42.57 -9.25
CA ALA A 86 -107.60 -42.93 -10.09
C ALA A 86 -107.10 -41.75 -10.94
N ASN A 87 -108.02 -40.97 -11.51
CA ASN A 87 -107.67 -39.77 -12.29
C ASN A 87 -106.97 -38.71 -11.44
N ASN A 88 -107.48 -38.42 -10.23
CA ASN A 88 -106.85 -37.47 -9.33
C ASN A 88 -105.44 -37.92 -8.93
N ASN A 89 -105.27 -39.20 -8.57
CA ASN A 89 -103.95 -39.74 -8.24
C ASN A 89 -102.98 -39.66 -9.41
N MET A 90 -103.45 -39.91 -10.64
CA MET A 90 -102.62 -39.81 -11.85
C MET A 90 -102.19 -38.36 -12.12
N GLU A 91 -103.07 -37.39 -11.88
CA GLU A 91 -102.74 -35.97 -12.01
C GLU A 91 -101.69 -35.53 -10.98
N GLU A 92 -101.85 -35.94 -9.72
CA GLU A 92 -100.89 -35.66 -8.65
C GLU A 92 -99.52 -36.30 -8.92
N MET A 93 -99.50 -37.58 -9.34
CA MET A 93 -98.26 -38.26 -9.74
C MET A 93 -97.61 -37.60 -10.95
N GLY A 94 -98.40 -37.12 -11.92
CA GLY A 94 -97.91 -36.39 -13.08
C GLY A 94 -97.21 -35.08 -12.69
N LYS A 95 -97.83 -34.30 -11.79
CA LYS A 95 -97.24 -33.06 -11.26
C LYS A 95 -95.95 -33.33 -10.49
N ALA A 96 -95.95 -34.30 -9.58
CA ALA A 96 -94.76 -34.68 -8.82
C ALA A 96 -93.61 -35.16 -9.72
N ALA A 97 -93.91 -35.92 -10.78
CA ALA A 97 -92.91 -36.35 -11.75
C ALA A 97 -92.30 -35.17 -12.52
N GLN A 98 -93.12 -34.18 -12.91
CA GLN A 98 -92.65 -32.96 -13.59
C GLN A 98 -91.76 -32.11 -12.70
N GLU A 99 -92.14 -31.90 -11.43
CA GLU A 99 -91.35 -31.14 -10.46
C GLU A 99 -89.99 -31.82 -10.18
N ASN A 100 -89.99 -33.15 -10.03
CA ASN A 100 -88.76 -33.91 -9.85
C ASN A 100 -87.85 -33.83 -11.09
N ALA A 101 -88.42 -33.92 -12.29
CA ALA A 101 -87.66 -33.80 -13.53
C ALA A 101 -87.00 -32.42 -13.66
N ALA A 102 -87.74 -31.34 -13.38
CA ALA A 102 -87.20 -29.99 -13.39
C ALA A 102 -86.06 -29.82 -12.38
N THR A 103 -86.25 -30.31 -11.15
CA THR A 103 -85.23 -30.24 -10.09
C THR A 103 -83.96 -31.00 -10.47
N LEU A 104 -84.10 -32.18 -11.09
CA LEU A 104 -82.96 -32.96 -11.58
C LEU A 104 -82.23 -32.24 -12.71
N GLU A 105 -82.96 -31.59 -13.63
CA GLU A 105 -82.36 -30.83 -14.72
C GLU A 105 -81.54 -29.65 -14.21
N ASP A 106 -82.05 -28.91 -13.22
CA ASP A 106 -81.33 -27.81 -12.58
C ASP A 106 -80.07 -28.29 -11.84
N ASN A 107 -80.18 -29.42 -11.12
CA ASN A 107 -79.03 -30.04 -10.47
C ASN A 107 -77.95 -30.48 -11.47
N ILE A 108 -78.35 -31.04 -12.62
CA ILE A 108 -77.41 -31.43 -13.68
C ILE A 108 -76.69 -30.19 -14.21
N LYS A 109 -77.41 -29.12 -14.54
CA LYS A 109 -76.81 -27.87 -15.02
C LYS A 109 -75.81 -27.30 -14.01
N SER A 110 -76.18 -27.25 -12.74
CA SER A 110 -75.30 -26.78 -11.67
C SER A 110 -74.02 -27.64 -11.56
N LYS A 111 -74.13 -28.96 -11.66
CA LYS A 111 -72.96 -29.86 -11.65
C LYS A 111 -72.10 -29.74 -12.90
N GLU A 112 -72.69 -29.50 -14.07
CA GLU A 112 -71.94 -29.24 -15.30
C GLU A 112 -71.11 -27.95 -15.21
N GLU A 113 -71.68 -26.90 -14.61
CA GLU A 113 -70.98 -25.64 -14.33
C GLU A 113 -69.80 -25.85 -13.36
N GLU A 114 -70.02 -26.58 -12.26
CA GLU A 114 -68.97 -26.93 -11.29
C GLU A 114 -67.83 -27.73 -11.96
N ILE A 115 -68.17 -28.73 -12.78
CA ILE A 115 -67.18 -29.51 -13.55
C ILE A 115 -66.38 -28.60 -14.50
N SER A 116 -67.03 -27.64 -15.15
CA SER A 116 -66.36 -26.70 -16.05
C SER A 116 -65.37 -25.80 -15.30
N GLN A 117 -65.76 -25.28 -14.13
CA GLN A 117 -64.90 -24.48 -13.26
C GLN A 117 -63.67 -25.28 -12.78
N LEU A 118 -63.89 -26.50 -12.29
CA LEU A 118 -62.81 -27.38 -11.84
C LEU A 118 -61.84 -27.74 -12.97
N LYS A 119 -62.33 -27.97 -14.19
CA LYS A 119 -61.46 -28.21 -15.36
C LYS A 119 -60.57 -27.01 -15.66
N ASN A 120 -61.11 -25.79 -15.56
CA ASN A 120 -60.32 -24.58 -15.78
C ASN A 120 -59.26 -24.39 -14.69
N GLU A 121 -59.60 -24.66 -13.43
CA GLU A 121 -58.65 -24.61 -12.31
C GLU A 121 -57.52 -25.63 -12.49
N ILE A 122 -57.85 -26.89 -12.85
CA ILE A 122 -56.86 -27.93 -13.14
C ILE A 122 -55.91 -27.49 -14.27
N ASN A 123 -56.43 -26.90 -15.34
CA ASN A 123 -55.60 -26.40 -16.44
C ASN A 123 -54.68 -25.25 -15.99
N SER A 124 -55.18 -24.33 -15.16
CA SER A 124 -54.38 -23.26 -14.59
C SER A 124 -53.25 -23.82 -13.72
N LEU A 125 -53.56 -24.74 -12.80
CA LEU A 125 -52.57 -25.38 -11.93
C LEU A 125 -51.52 -26.15 -12.73
N LYS A 126 -51.93 -26.83 -13.82
CA LYS A 126 -51.01 -27.53 -14.72
C LYS A 126 -50.02 -26.58 -15.39
N ASN A 127 -50.48 -25.41 -15.83
CA ASN A 127 -49.62 -24.39 -16.41
C ASN A 127 -48.64 -23.83 -15.38
N THR A 128 -49.13 -23.46 -14.18
CA THR A 128 -48.28 -23.00 -13.08
C THR A 128 -47.20 -24.03 -12.73
N ASN A 129 -47.55 -25.31 -12.70
CA ASN A 129 -46.60 -26.38 -12.41
C ASN A 129 -45.52 -26.50 -13.51
N LYS A 130 -45.91 -26.36 -14.79
CA LYS A 130 -44.95 -26.33 -15.90
C LYS A 130 -43.97 -25.16 -15.79
N ASP A 131 -44.47 -23.97 -15.44
CA ASP A 131 -43.64 -22.77 -15.29
C ASP A 131 -42.67 -22.91 -14.10
N LEU A 132 -43.14 -23.43 -12.97
CA LEU A 132 -42.30 -23.73 -11.81
C LEU A 132 -41.21 -24.76 -12.11
N ASN A 133 -41.53 -25.83 -12.83
CA ASN A 133 -40.52 -26.82 -13.23
C ASN A 133 -39.46 -26.20 -14.15
N SER A 134 -39.86 -25.34 -15.09
CA SER A 134 -38.92 -24.62 -15.95
C SER A 134 -38.00 -23.72 -15.12
N LYS A 135 -38.54 -23.03 -14.09
CA LYS A 135 -37.75 -22.21 -13.17
C LYS A 135 -36.76 -23.03 -12.34
N ILE A 136 -37.14 -24.24 -11.92
CA ILE A 136 -36.26 -25.16 -11.20
C ILE A 136 -35.09 -25.60 -12.10
N GLU A 137 -35.36 -25.93 -13.37
CA GLU A 137 -34.31 -26.30 -14.33
C GLU A 137 -33.32 -25.14 -14.56
N GLU A 138 -33.82 -23.91 -14.70
CA GLU A 138 -32.96 -22.71 -14.80
C GLU A 138 -32.05 -22.54 -13.57
N LEU A 139 -32.62 -22.62 -12.36
CA LEU A 139 -31.88 -22.45 -11.11
C LEU A 139 -30.85 -23.56 -10.88
N ASN A 140 -31.16 -24.79 -11.28
CA ASN A 140 -30.20 -25.90 -11.24
C ASN A 140 -29.02 -25.63 -12.18
N SER A 141 -29.27 -25.16 -13.41
CA SER A 141 -28.21 -24.81 -14.35
C SER A 141 -27.34 -23.65 -13.86
N GLU A 142 -27.94 -22.66 -13.19
CA GLU A 142 -27.19 -21.56 -12.56
C GLU A 142 -26.32 -22.05 -11.40
N THR A 143 -26.84 -22.96 -10.58
CA THR A 143 -26.09 -23.59 -9.48
C THR A 143 -24.88 -24.35 -10.01
N GLU A 144 -25.04 -25.19 -11.04
CA GLU A 144 -23.93 -25.93 -11.66
C GLU A 144 -22.84 -25.00 -12.21
N LYS A 145 -23.21 -23.85 -12.79
CA LYS A 145 -22.25 -22.85 -13.27
C LYS A 145 -21.47 -22.21 -12.13
N LEU A 146 -22.16 -21.84 -11.05
CA LEU A 146 -21.53 -21.24 -9.87
C LEU A 146 -20.59 -22.25 -9.18
N ASP A 147 -20.99 -23.52 -9.07
CA ASP A 147 -20.12 -24.57 -8.52
C ASP A 147 -18.85 -24.75 -9.36
N ALA A 148 -18.97 -24.72 -10.69
CA ALA A 148 -17.81 -24.78 -11.58
C ALA A 148 -16.89 -23.55 -11.40
N GLU A 149 -17.45 -22.35 -11.23
CA GLU A 149 -16.70 -21.13 -10.97
C GLU A 149 -15.96 -21.19 -9.62
N VAL A 150 -16.62 -21.66 -8.56
CA VAL A 150 -16.03 -21.86 -7.23
C VAL A 150 -14.85 -22.82 -7.30
N ASN A 151 -14.99 -23.94 -8.00
CA ASN A 151 -13.90 -24.90 -8.18
C ASN A 151 -12.71 -24.26 -8.92
N SER A 152 -12.98 -23.52 -10.01
CA SER A 152 -11.92 -22.81 -10.75
C SER A 152 -11.19 -21.77 -9.90
N LEU A 153 -11.92 -21.03 -9.07
CA LEU A 153 -11.33 -20.07 -8.14
C LEU A 153 -10.52 -20.76 -7.03
N SER A 154 -10.98 -21.92 -6.55
CA SER A 154 -10.25 -22.73 -5.59
C SER A 154 -8.92 -23.22 -6.15
N ASP A 155 -8.90 -23.73 -7.39
CA ASP A 155 -7.68 -24.16 -8.07
C ASP A 155 -6.70 -22.98 -8.25
N LYS A 156 -7.18 -21.82 -8.70
CA LYS A 156 -6.35 -20.61 -8.80
C LYS A 156 -5.76 -20.19 -7.46
N ASN A 157 -6.53 -20.32 -6.38
CA ASN A 157 -6.05 -19.98 -5.05
C ASN A 157 -4.93 -20.95 -4.60
N PHE A 158 -5.08 -22.25 -4.87
CA PHE A 158 -4.05 -23.24 -4.59
C PHE A 158 -2.75 -22.98 -5.39
N ASP A 159 -2.87 -22.62 -6.67
CA ASP A 159 -1.74 -22.25 -7.50
C ASP A 159 -1.03 -21.00 -6.97
N LEU A 160 -1.78 -19.97 -6.57
CA LEU A 160 -1.22 -18.76 -5.97
C LEU A 160 -0.52 -19.05 -4.64
N GLN A 161 -1.10 -19.88 -3.78
CA GLN A 161 -0.44 -20.31 -2.53
C GLN A 161 0.87 -21.05 -2.81
N SER A 162 0.90 -21.92 -3.82
CA SER A 162 2.12 -22.61 -4.24
C SER A 162 3.18 -21.64 -4.77
N GLN A 163 2.77 -20.63 -5.55
CA GLN A 163 3.68 -19.59 -6.04
C GLN A 163 4.25 -18.75 -4.89
N ILE A 164 3.42 -18.36 -3.91
CA ILE A 164 3.86 -17.62 -2.72
C ILE A 164 4.92 -18.42 -1.97
N LYS A 165 4.65 -19.70 -1.69
CA LYS A 165 5.61 -20.56 -1.00
C LYS A 165 6.94 -20.66 -1.75
N ASN A 166 6.91 -20.86 -3.06
CA ASN A 166 8.13 -20.90 -3.86
C ASN A 166 8.91 -19.57 -3.77
N ILE A 167 8.21 -18.43 -3.81
CA ILE A 167 8.85 -17.12 -3.66
C ILE A 167 9.49 -16.97 -2.28
N GLU A 168 8.79 -17.39 -1.21
CA GLU A 168 9.34 -17.40 0.16
C GLU A 168 10.60 -18.27 0.25
N ASP A 169 10.56 -19.50 -0.29
CA ASP A 169 11.73 -20.40 -0.33
C ASP A 169 12.91 -19.75 -1.08
N THR A 170 12.66 -19.14 -2.26
CA THR A 170 13.72 -18.45 -3.01
C THR A 170 14.27 -17.22 -2.28
N LYS A 171 13.42 -16.51 -1.54
CA LYS A 171 13.84 -15.36 -0.73
C LYS A 171 14.78 -15.82 0.38
N ASP A 172 14.42 -16.88 1.10
CA ASP A 172 15.24 -17.45 2.17
C ASP A 172 16.59 -17.96 1.63
N GLU A 173 16.60 -18.61 0.46
CA GLU A 173 17.84 -19.01 -0.20
C GLU A 173 18.75 -17.82 -0.55
N LEU A 174 18.17 -16.73 -1.06
CA LEU A 174 18.90 -15.52 -1.40
C LEU A 174 19.45 -14.80 -0.16
N GLU A 175 18.64 -14.70 0.91
CA GLU A 175 19.08 -14.12 2.18
C GLU A 175 20.26 -14.89 2.78
N ASN A 176 20.20 -16.23 2.78
CA ASN A 176 21.30 -17.07 3.24
C ASN A 176 22.57 -16.90 2.38
N LYS A 177 22.44 -16.84 1.05
CA LYS A 177 23.57 -16.58 0.14
C LYS A 177 24.20 -15.21 0.40
N LEU A 178 23.38 -14.18 0.58
CA LEU A 178 23.85 -12.83 0.84
C LEU A 178 24.59 -12.75 2.18
N SER A 179 24.06 -13.39 3.22
CA SER A 179 24.72 -13.49 4.53
C SER A 179 26.09 -14.14 4.42
N GLY A 180 26.19 -15.30 3.74
CA GLY A 180 27.48 -15.99 3.57
C GLY A 180 28.50 -15.19 2.76
N GLN A 181 28.04 -14.40 1.77
CA GLN A 181 28.91 -13.47 1.04
C GLN A 181 29.42 -12.34 1.94
N ILE A 182 28.57 -11.79 2.81
CA ILE A 182 28.97 -10.76 3.78
C ILE A 182 30.03 -11.32 4.72
N ASP A 183 29.80 -12.51 5.31
CA ASP A 183 30.76 -13.16 6.21
C ASP A 183 32.12 -13.35 5.53
N THR A 184 32.11 -13.83 4.28
CA THR A 184 33.34 -14.02 3.49
C THR A 184 34.08 -12.70 3.25
N LEU A 185 33.35 -11.64 2.89
CA LEU A 185 33.93 -10.31 2.66
C LEU A 185 34.48 -9.69 3.95
N GLU A 186 33.82 -9.92 5.10
CA GLU A 186 34.34 -9.51 6.41
C GLU A 186 35.64 -10.24 6.75
N GLU A 187 35.72 -11.56 6.55
CA GLU A 187 36.97 -12.30 6.72
C GLU A 187 38.10 -11.80 5.82
N GLU A 188 37.81 -11.51 4.55
CA GLU A 188 38.79 -10.96 3.60
C GLU A 188 39.27 -9.57 4.04
N LYS A 189 38.35 -8.72 4.49
CA LYS A 189 38.66 -7.40 5.02
C LYS A 189 39.56 -7.49 6.26
N ASP A 190 39.29 -8.42 7.17
CA ASP A 190 40.12 -8.64 8.36
C ASP A 190 41.52 -9.14 8.01
N LYS A 191 41.63 -10.10 7.07
CA LYS A 191 42.92 -10.58 6.54
C LYS A 191 43.73 -9.45 5.89
N LEU A 192 43.09 -8.62 5.07
CA LEU A 192 43.74 -7.46 4.45
C LEU A 192 44.17 -6.42 5.49
N THR A 193 43.34 -6.19 6.51
CA THR A 193 43.65 -5.27 7.61
C THR A 193 44.87 -5.74 8.40
N GLN A 194 44.94 -7.04 8.73
CA GLN A 194 46.11 -7.64 9.37
C GLN A 194 47.37 -7.49 8.51
N LYS A 195 47.27 -7.79 7.21
CA LYS A 195 48.40 -7.66 6.28
C LYS A 195 48.91 -6.21 6.17
N ILE A 196 48.00 -5.23 6.20
CA ILE A 196 48.36 -3.81 6.24
C ILE A 196 49.10 -3.47 7.54
N ALA A 197 48.67 -4.01 8.68
CA ALA A 197 49.35 -3.80 9.96
C ALA A 197 50.77 -4.40 9.94
N GLU A 198 50.91 -5.64 9.47
CA GLU A 198 52.20 -6.34 9.31
C GLU A 198 53.15 -5.55 8.38
N MET A 199 52.65 -5.09 7.22
CA MET A 199 53.45 -4.26 6.30
C MET A 199 53.88 -2.94 6.92
N LYS A 200 53.03 -2.28 7.73
CA LYS A 200 53.39 -1.05 8.43
C LYS A 200 54.49 -1.29 9.47
N GLU A 201 54.40 -2.39 10.21
CA GLU A 201 55.41 -2.77 11.19
C GLU A 201 56.75 -3.08 10.51
N GLN A 202 56.74 -3.85 9.42
CA GLN A 202 57.93 -4.09 8.60
C GLN A 202 58.53 -2.79 8.07
N PHE A 203 57.70 -1.90 7.53
CA PHE A 203 58.16 -0.61 7.02
C PHE A 203 58.83 0.23 8.11
N GLU A 204 58.25 0.32 9.32
CA GLU A 204 58.85 1.08 10.42
C GLU A 204 60.16 0.44 10.91
N SER A 205 60.23 -0.90 10.96
CA SER A 205 61.46 -1.63 11.28
C SER A 205 62.57 -1.37 10.26
N GLU A 206 62.28 -1.53 8.97
CA GLU A 206 63.25 -1.26 7.89
C GLU A 206 63.70 0.19 7.88
N LYS A 207 62.78 1.13 8.14
CA LYS A 207 63.10 2.56 8.27
C LYS A 207 64.05 2.82 9.43
N GLN A 208 63.82 2.22 10.60
CA GLN A 208 64.73 2.32 11.75
C GLN A 208 66.10 1.69 11.45
N GLU A 209 66.15 0.51 10.81
CA GLU A 209 67.41 -0.10 10.40
C GLU A 209 68.20 0.81 9.45
N MET A 210 67.51 1.42 8.48
CA MET A 210 68.11 2.35 7.54
C MET A 210 68.64 3.63 8.22
N GLU A 211 67.91 4.20 9.19
CA GLU A 211 68.36 5.32 10.02
C GLU A 211 69.59 4.94 10.86
N ASN A 212 69.56 3.80 11.56
CA ASN A 212 70.67 3.28 12.34
C ASN A 212 71.92 3.04 11.48
N LYS A 213 71.74 2.51 10.26
CA LYS A 213 72.84 2.30 9.32
C LYS A 213 73.44 3.62 8.85
N LYS A 214 72.60 4.60 8.48
CA LYS A 214 73.04 5.95 8.13
C LYS A 214 73.80 6.61 9.27
N GLU A 215 73.34 6.46 10.52
CA GLU A 215 74.01 7.02 11.69
C GLU A 215 75.39 6.38 11.92
N LYS A 216 75.50 5.05 11.78
CA LYS A 216 76.78 4.34 11.83
C LYS A 216 77.73 4.77 10.72
N GLU A 217 77.28 4.82 9.47
CA GLU A 217 78.09 5.27 8.33
C GLU A 217 78.56 6.73 8.52
N LEU A 218 77.69 7.61 9.03
CA LEU A 218 78.04 8.99 9.34
C LEU A 218 79.11 9.07 10.44
N GLU A 219 78.98 8.23 11.48
CA GLU A 219 79.93 8.20 12.59
C GLU A 219 81.28 7.62 12.16
N GLU A 220 81.30 6.56 11.34
CA GLU A 220 82.52 6.04 10.70
C GLU A 220 83.19 7.11 9.84
N LEU A 221 82.43 7.86 9.02
CA LEU A 221 82.96 8.94 8.20
C LEU A 221 83.56 10.06 9.06
N LYS A 222 82.89 10.48 10.14
CA LYS A 222 83.41 11.47 11.09
C LYS A 222 84.70 11.00 11.75
N ASN A 223 84.75 9.74 12.20
CA ASN A 223 85.93 9.18 12.85
C ASN A 223 87.11 9.08 11.88
N ASN A 224 86.86 8.63 10.64
CA ASN A 224 87.88 8.62 9.59
C ASN A 224 88.38 10.02 9.27
N LEU A 225 87.46 10.99 9.14
CA LEU A 225 87.80 12.39 8.88
C LEU A 225 88.61 13.01 10.03
N ASN A 226 88.23 12.73 11.28
CA ASN A 226 88.98 13.16 12.46
C ASN A 226 90.37 12.53 12.49
N ALA A 227 90.49 11.23 12.24
CA ALA A 227 91.78 10.54 12.18
C ALA A 227 92.67 11.11 11.06
N GLU A 228 92.08 11.44 9.90
CA GLU A 228 92.79 12.06 8.78
C GLU A 228 93.24 13.49 9.13
N PHE A 229 92.40 14.27 9.84
CA PHE A 229 92.79 15.57 10.37
C PHE A 229 93.88 15.46 11.43
N GLU A 230 93.79 14.51 12.35
CA GLU A 230 94.82 14.26 13.36
C GLU A 230 96.15 13.88 12.72
N GLN A 231 96.12 12.99 11.72
CA GLN A 231 97.30 12.62 10.93
C GLN A 231 97.88 13.85 10.23
N LYS A 232 97.05 14.65 9.56
CA LYS A 232 97.50 15.86 8.87
C LYS A 232 98.09 16.91 9.82
N ILE A 233 97.51 17.07 11.01
CA ILE A 233 98.06 17.91 12.08
C ILE A 233 99.41 17.37 12.53
N SER A 234 99.54 16.04 12.70
CA SER A 234 100.80 15.38 13.05
C SER A 234 101.87 15.59 11.99
N ASP A 235 101.55 15.39 10.71
CA ASP A 235 102.46 15.59 9.58
C ASP A 235 102.90 17.06 9.48
N MET A 236 101.96 18.01 9.63
CA MET A 236 102.27 19.45 9.67
C MET A 236 103.19 19.80 10.85
N LYS A 237 102.99 19.20 12.02
CA LYS A 237 103.88 19.40 13.17
C LYS A 237 105.28 18.88 12.89
N SER A 238 105.40 17.68 12.33
CA SER A 238 106.69 17.08 11.95
C SER A 238 107.41 17.93 10.89
N GLN A 239 106.69 18.38 9.85
CA GLN A 239 107.24 19.31 8.85
C GLN A 239 107.69 20.62 9.48
N HIS A 240 106.92 21.16 10.42
CA HIS A 240 107.30 22.38 11.11
C HIS A 240 108.52 22.15 12.02
N GLU A 241 108.62 21.00 12.70
CA GLU A 241 109.82 20.60 13.45
C GLU A 241 111.04 20.45 12.53
N GLU A 242 110.87 19.86 11.35
CA GLU A 242 111.91 19.71 10.34
C GLU A 242 112.33 21.07 9.72
N GLU A 243 111.39 21.98 9.47
CA GLU A 243 111.67 23.37 9.07
C GLU A 243 112.40 24.14 10.17
N MET A 244 112.00 23.97 11.43
CA MET A 244 112.66 24.59 12.59
C MET A 244 114.08 24.05 12.77
N GLU A 245 114.31 22.75 12.56
CA GLU A 245 115.65 22.14 12.62
C GLU A 245 116.51 22.54 11.40
N ASN A 246 115.93 22.65 10.21
CA ASN A 246 116.63 23.17 9.02
C ASN A 246 117.01 24.65 9.17
N LEU A 247 116.13 25.48 9.75
CA LEU A 247 116.42 26.85 10.12
C LEU A 247 117.55 26.92 11.16
N ARG A 248 117.55 26.02 12.14
CA ARG A 248 118.60 25.90 13.15
C ARG A 248 119.96 25.54 12.54
N ILE A 249 120.01 24.55 11.66
CA ILE A 249 121.23 24.14 10.94
C ILE A 249 121.74 25.26 10.02
N LYS A 250 120.84 26.02 9.38
CA LYS A 250 121.21 27.21 8.57
C LYS A 250 121.80 28.34 9.41
N TYR A 251 121.35 28.49 10.66
CA TYR A 251 121.89 29.45 11.63
C TYR A 251 123.25 29.03 12.21
N GLU A 252 123.55 27.73 12.30
CA GLU A 252 124.85 27.24 12.78
C GLU A 252 125.98 27.34 11.74
N GLY A 253 125.67 27.40 10.44
CA GLY A 253 126.64 27.53 9.34
C GLY A 253 127.10 28.95 8.99
N MET A 254 126.55 30.00 9.62
CA MET A 254 126.80 31.41 9.26
C MET A 254 127.27 32.25 10.46
N LYS A 255 128.47 31.97 10.98
CA LYS A 255 129.22 32.90 11.87
C LYS A 255 130.41 33.54 11.14
N PRO A 256 130.36 34.86 10.91
CA PRO A 256 131.49 35.77 11.14
C PRO A 256 131.12 36.89 12.13
N SER A 257 132.16 37.61 12.57
CA SER A 257 132.30 38.34 13.83
C SER A 257 131.45 39.61 14.04
N GLU A 258 131.22 39.87 15.33
CA GLU A 258 130.37 40.82 16.05
C GLU A 258 130.69 42.32 15.87
N ASP A 259 131.37 42.76 14.80
CA ASP A 259 132.00 44.10 14.75
C ASP A 259 131.67 44.97 13.51
N ALA A 260 130.65 44.64 12.70
CA ALA A 260 130.54 45.28 11.37
C ALA A 260 129.18 45.88 10.91
N LEU A 261 128.15 46.10 11.75
CA LEU A 261 126.95 46.85 11.31
C LEU A 261 126.35 47.79 12.37
N ARG A 262 127.18 48.71 12.85
CA ARG A 262 126.76 50.03 13.33
C ARG A 262 126.68 50.95 12.10
N GLY A 263 125.49 51.33 11.66
CA GLY A 263 125.38 52.25 10.53
C GLY A 263 123.95 52.59 10.09
N ARG A 264 123.50 53.78 10.49
CA ARG A 264 122.33 54.55 10.02
C ARG A 264 120.98 54.23 10.65
N LEU A 265 120.66 55.00 11.70
CA LEU A 265 119.34 55.62 11.77
C LEU A 265 119.49 57.02 12.38
N GLU A 266 119.33 57.99 11.51
CA GLU A 266 119.55 59.44 11.66
C GLU A 266 118.71 60.04 12.81
N GLU A 267 119.37 60.86 13.64
CA GLU A 267 118.76 61.82 14.58
C GLU A 267 118.29 63.05 13.77
N VAL A 268 117.05 63.48 13.98
CA VAL A 268 116.42 64.57 13.21
C VAL A 268 116.35 65.82 14.08
N TYR A 269 117.06 66.88 13.68
CA TYR A 269 117.03 68.20 14.32
C TYR A 269 116.33 69.20 13.40
N LEU A 270 115.40 69.98 13.94
CA LEU A 270 114.68 71.02 13.19
C LEU A 270 114.83 72.39 13.86
N LYS A 271 115.09 73.47 13.11
CA LYS A 271 115.10 74.87 13.59
C LYS A 271 113.88 75.63 13.11
N TYR A 272 113.27 76.42 13.99
CA TYR A 272 112.20 77.34 13.62
C TYR A 272 112.77 78.59 12.94
N ASN A 273 112.30 78.91 11.74
CA ASN A 273 112.76 80.06 10.97
C ASN A 273 111.80 81.27 11.01
N GLY A 274 110.83 81.28 11.93
CA GLY A 274 109.79 82.32 12.03
C GLY A 274 108.46 81.96 11.37
N LYS A 275 108.41 80.90 10.55
CA LYS A 275 107.16 80.37 9.95
C LYS A 275 107.01 78.86 10.08
N ILE A 276 108.08 78.10 9.86
CA ILE A 276 108.08 76.62 9.88
C ILE A 276 109.36 76.08 10.52
N PHE A 277 109.33 74.80 10.87
CA PHE A 277 110.52 74.05 11.28
C PHE A 277 111.21 73.41 10.08
N VAL A 278 112.50 73.67 9.93
CA VAL A 278 113.34 73.21 8.81
C VAL A 278 114.48 72.35 9.33
N LEU A 279 114.84 71.30 8.60
CA LEU A 279 115.92 70.39 8.96
C LEU A 279 117.27 71.10 9.06
N ILE A 280 117.97 70.83 10.15
CA ILE A 280 119.34 71.29 10.42
C ILE A 280 120.20 70.08 10.79
N ASN A 281 121.52 70.22 10.63
CA ASN A 281 122.46 69.14 10.88
C ASN A 281 122.89 69.04 12.36
N ASP A 282 122.69 70.10 13.15
CA ASP A 282 122.99 70.13 14.58
C ASP A 282 122.11 71.16 15.31
N ASN A 283 122.03 71.05 16.63
CA ASN A 283 121.28 71.95 17.51
C ASN A 283 122.20 73.03 18.16
N THR A 284 123.24 73.49 17.45
CA THR A 284 124.22 74.44 18.01
C THR A 284 124.03 75.84 17.45
N GLY A 285 123.27 76.68 18.17
CA GLY A 285 123.12 78.12 17.88
C GLY A 285 121.92 78.74 18.59
N ASP A 286 121.73 80.06 18.46
CA ASP A 286 120.56 80.74 19.05
C ASP A 286 119.30 80.54 18.20
N GLY A 287 118.16 80.35 18.85
CA GLY A 287 116.84 80.17 18.21
C GLY A 287 115.96 79.12 18.90
N ILE A 288 114.87 78.72 18.25
CA ILE A 288 113.94 77.67 18.71
C ILE A 288 114.18 76.40 17.90
N PHE A 289 114.28 75.27 18.58
CA PHE A 289 114.63 73.97 18.02
C PHE A 289 113.62 72.90 18.42
N LEU A 290 113.46 71.90 17.55
CA LEU A 290 112.60 70.74 17.74
C LEU A 290 113.38 69.47 17.37
N THR A 291 113.60 68.59 18.34
CA THR A 291 114.43 67.39 18.21
C THR A 291 113.59 66.13 18.37
N LEU A 292 113.83 65.13 17.51
CA LEU A 292 113.13 63.84 17.57
C LEU A 292 113.88 62.82 18.43
N ASP A 293 113.31 62.44 19.59
CA ASP A 293 113.79 61.32 20.38
C ASP A 293 112.97 60.06 20.08
N LYS A 294 113.53 59.18 19.24
CA LYS A 294 112.90 57.91 18.84
C LYS A 294 112.87 56.87 19.96
N ASN A 295 113.76 56.95 20.95
CA ASN A 295 113.82 55.95 22.02
C ASN A 295 112.68 56.15 23.03
N ASN A 296 112.28 57.41 23.25
CA ASN A 296 111.22 57.76 24.19
C ASN A 296 109.89 58.14 23.51
N ASN A 297 109.79 58.03 22.19
CA ASN A 297 108.63 58.45 21.38
C ASN A 297 108.19 59.90 21.63
N LYS A 298 109.14 60.84 21.71
CA LYS A 298 108.88 62.26 22.02
C LYS A 298 109.52 63.23 21.03
N TRP A 299 108.86 64.37 20.85
CA TRP A 299 109.43 65.59 20.26
C TRP A 299 109.85 66.53 21.40
N ILE A 300 111.08 67.01 21.37
CA ILE A 300 111.61 67.92 22.39
C ILE A 300 111.80 69.30 21.78
N MET A 301 111.03 70.29 22.25
CA MET A 301 111.17 71.69 21.87
C MET A 301 112.00 72.44 22.90
N SER A 302 113.05 73.13 22.44
CA SER A 302 113.92 73.98 23.26
C SER A 302 114.18 75.31 22.55
N TRP A 303 114.63 76.33 23.29
CA TRP A 303 114.96 77.64 22.74
C TRP A 303 116.05 78.35 23.54
N SER A 304 116.70 79.34 22.93
CA SER A 304 117.63 80.24 23.62
C SER A 304 116.90 81.31 24.45
N GLU A 305 117.51 81.72 25.57
CA GLU A 305 116.88 82.60 26.58
C GLU A 305 116.34 83.93 26.02
N ASP A 306 116.97 84.47 24.98
CA ASP A 306 116.62 85.76 24.37
C ASP A 306 115.43 85.71 23.39
N THR A 307 114.83 84.54 23.18
CA THR A 307 113.74 84.39 22.20
C THR A 307 112.44 85.02 22.71
N LYS A 308 111.77 85.87 21.89
CA LYS A 308 110.54 86.57 22.29
C LYS A 308 109.36 85.61 22.54
N PHE A 309 108.55 85.87 23.57
CA PHE A 309 107.40 85.02 23.95
C PHE A 309 106.42 84.74 22.79
N VAL A 310 106.14 85.74 21.95
CA VAL A 310 105.24 85.59 20.81
C VAL A 310 105.82 84.62 19.77
N GLU A 311 107.14 84.63 19.56
CA GLU A 311 107.81 83.67 18.67
C GLU A 311 107.79 82.26 19.26
N ARG A 312 107.99 82.11 20.57
CA ARG A 312 107.87 80.81 21.27
C ARG A 312 106.47 80.21 21.13
N ARG A 313 105.42 80.98 21.39
CA ARG A 313 104.02 80.52 21.24
C ARG A 313 103.65 80.17 19.81
N THR A 314 104.19 80.89 18.84
CA THR A 314 103.96 80.60 17.41
C THR A 314 104.68 79.31 17.01
N ALA A 315 105.94 79.14 17.41
CA ALA A 315 106.70 77.91 17.18
C ALA A 315 106.07 76.71 17.89
N GLU A 316 105.58 76.85 19.13
CA GLU A 316 104.89 75.79 19.88
C GLU A 316 103.67 75.27 19.10
N ARG A 317 102.85 76.16 18.53
CA ARG A 317 101.70 75.74 17.72
C ARG A 317 102.12 74.92 16.50
N VAL A 318 103.19 75.33 15.82
CA VAL A 318 103.73 74.59 14.67
C VAL A 318 104.33 73.24 15.12
N ALA A 319 105.03 73.21 16.25
CA ALA A 319 105.58 71.98 16.83
C ALA A 319 104.49 70.98 17.24
N ARG A 320 103.38 71.44 17.84
CA ARG A 320 102.23 70.58 18.16
C ARG A 320 101.56 70.01 16.91
N SER A 321 101.49 70.80 15.84
CA SER A 321 100.99 70.31 14.54
C SER A 321 101.90 69.22 13.98
N ILE A 322 103.22 69.39 14.09
CA ILE A 322 104.22 68.40 13.67
C ILE A 322 104.13 67.13 14.53
N ALA A 323 104.00 67.24 15.86
CA ALA A 323 103.85 66.09 16.75
C ALA A 323 102.62 65.24 16.41
N LYS A 324 101.49 65.89 16.11
CA LYS A 324 100.25 65.20 15.76
C LYS A 324 100.26 64.60 14.35
N ALA A 325 100.85 65.30 13.38
CA ALA A 325 100.76 64.94 11.97
C ALA A 325 102.02 64.27 11.43
N GLY A 326 103.11 64.24 12.19
CA GLY A 326 104.45 63.82 11.76
C GLY A 326 105.14 64.87 10.89
N TRP A 327 106.45 65.04 11.05
CA TRP A 327 107.24 65.91 10.18
C TRP A 327 107.55 65.21 8.86
N GLN A 328 107.29 65.88 7.74
CA GLN A 328 107.55 65.34 6.40
C GLN A 328 108.80 66.02 5.83
N SER A 329 109.80 65.22 5.45
CA SER A 329 110.98 65.74 4.75
C SER A 329 110.62 66.20 3.33
N GLU A 330 111.32 67.22 2.81
CA GLU A 330 111.09 67.76 1.46
C GLU A 330 111.31 66.73 0.34
N ALA A 331 111.95 65.58 0.63
CA ALA A 331 112.14 64.46 -0.29
C ALA A 331 110.94 63.48 -0.37
N GLY A 332 109.83 63.74 0.33
CA GLY A 332 108.49 63.26 -0.01
C GLY A 332 108.20 61.76 0.12
N GLY A 333 108.21 61.19 1.33
CA GLY A 333 107.64 59.83 1.49
C GLY A 333 107.34 59.35 2.91
N ALA A 334 108.20 59.62 3.90
CA ALA A 334 107.98 59.18 5.28
C ALA A 334 107.72 60.37 6.21
N ARG A 335 106.73 60.23 7.10
CA ARG A 335 106.50 61.17 8.20
C ARG A 335 107.20 60.66 9.45
N TYR A 336 108.10 61.47 10.00
CA TYR A 336 108.87 61.14 11.19
C TYR A 336 108.11 61.61 12.43
N GLY A 337 108.12 60.82 13.50
CA GLY A 337 107.55 61.19 14.80
C GLY A 337 106.04 61.44 14.80
N LEU A 338 105.27 60.74 13.95
CA LEU A 338 103.80 60.81 13.94
C LEU A 338 103.25 60.26 15.26
N GLY A 339 102.50 61.08 15.99
CA GLY A 339 101.86 60.68 17.25
C GLY A 339 102.79 60.69 18.47
N PHE A 340 103.98 61.28 18.34
CA PHE A 340 104.91 61.42 19.46
C PHE A 340 104.51 62.62 20.33
N ASP A 341 104.65 62.48 21.65
CA ASP A 341 104.29 63.56 22.58
C ASP A 341 105.28 64.72 22.50
N LEU A 342 104.78 65.96 22.54
CA LEU A 342 105.61 67.17 22.54
C LEU A 342 105.97 67.58 23.97
N ASP A 343 107.25 67.49 24.30
CA ASP A 343 107.84 67.98 25.54
C ASP A 343 108.50 69.34 25.31
N ILE A 344 108.15 70.32 26.13
CA ILE A 344 108.55 71.72 25.97
C ILE A 344 109.47 72.06 27.15
N GLN A 345 110.77 72.18 26.90
CA GLN A 345 111.74 72.44 27.96
C GLN A 345 111.92 73.95 28.17
N GLY A 346 111.62 74.43 29.39
CA GLY A 346 112.01 75.78 29.84
C GLY A 346 110.90 76.75 30.28
N GLU A 347 109.63 76.34 30.43
CA GLU A 347 108.59 77.19 31.06
C GLU A 347 107.91 76.50 32.25
N ASN A 348 108.00 77.16 33.42
CA ASN A 348 107.33 76.75 34.65
C ASN A 348 105.80 76.89 34.52
N PHE A 349 105.12 75.85 34.99
CA PHE A 349 103.68 75.65 35.12
C PHE A 349 102.93 76.87 35.71
N VAL A 350 101.80 77.25 35.11
CA VAL A 350 100.83 78.19 35.72
C VAL A 350 99.49 77.47 35.95
N PRO A 351 98.96 77.44 37.19
CA PRO A 351 97.74 76.70 37.59
C PRO A 351 96.41 77.18 36.97
N ASP A 352 95.44 76.26 36.93
CA ASP A 352 94.11 76.35 36.30
C ASP A 352 93.14 77.41 36.86
N ASP A 353 93.48 78.13 37.95
CA ASP A 353 92.57 79.08 38.59
C ASP A 353 92.42 80.44 37.85
N LEU A 354 92.95 80.57 36.63
CA LEU A 354 92.94 81.83 35.85
C LEU A 354 92.34 81.74 34.44
N LEU A 355 91.47 80.76 34.16
CA LEU A 355 90.63 80.75 32.96
C LEU A 355 89.13 80.58 33.35
N ARG A 356 88.44 81.70 33.64
CA ARG A 356 86.96 81.81 33.56
C ARG A 356 86.62 82.68 32.35
N ASP A 357 85.55 82.51 31.60
CA ASP A 357 84.54 81.49 31.33
C ASP A 357 83.76 82.08 30.11
N GLN A 358 82.82 81.34 29.51
CA GLN A 358 81.40 81.74 29.35
C GLN A 358 80.73 81.17 28.07
N HIS A 359 79.75 80.30 28.34
CA HIS A 359 78.38 80.29 27.79
C HIS A 359 78.04 79.82 26.37
N GLU A 360 77.25 78.72 26.34
CA GLU A 360 75.91 78.70 25.74
C GLU A 360 74.94 79.61 26.53
N TYR A 361 74.03 80.27 25.81
CA TYR A 361 72.90 81.08 26.28
C TYR A 361 71.76 80.21 26.82
N ASN A 362 70.84 80.85 27.57
CA ASN A 362 69.46 80.41 27.80
C ASN A 362 68.86 79.60 26.62
N GLU A 363 68.25 78.45 26.93
CA GLU A 363 66.81 78.37 27.24
C GLU A 363 66.62 77.88 28.68
#